data_AF-A0A9D0BWY0-F1
#
_entry.id   AF-A0A9D0BWY0-F1
#
_cell.length_a   1.000
_cell.length_b   1.000
_cell.length_c   1.000
_cell.angle_alpha   90.00
_cell.angle_beta   90.00
_cell.angle_gamma   90.00
#
_symmetry.space_group_name_H-M   'P 1'
#
loop_
_entity.id
_entity.type
_entity.pdbx_description
1 polymer ?
#
loop_
_entity_poly.entity_id
_entity_poly.type
_entity_poly.pdbx_seq_one_letter_code
_entity_poly.pdbx_strand_id
1 'polypeptide(L)'
;MLKFKWGIVPVFLLPLMLSYTPSGQDSASTVVEFALGKGSYAHVNRGCEGNVISATDVPFEDAAISVERRNPPVKYGIKAGISHFAAEKGEGGFIDTEAKTVYFLNPNFGFNTRYLGADLGLILLNDFPRVDDQDQTHKKYLLSTGEFRVGSLRSWYFFFGVGNNLPLFVTGMGNLGVAARVSRKGSMLRLAIGGFPYDGTVFSLRNDFPVSHRVFLDFSGAVGHRERLEYGFSIGSRIKF
;
A
#
# COMPACT_ATOMS: atom_id res chain seq x y z
N MET A 1 -5.42 3.76 -30.51
CA MET A 1 -6.75 3.21 -30.19
C MET A 1 -6.59 1.74 -29.78
N LEU A 2 -6.23 1.45 -28.52
CA LEU A 2 -6.05 0.08 -28.03
C LEU A 2 -7.37 -0.44 -27.44
N LYS A 3 -7.94 -1.46 -28.05
CA LYS A 3 -9.10 -2.20 -27.51
C LYS A 3 -8.59 -3.21 -26.47
N PHE A 4 -8.64 -2.85 -25.20
CA PHE A 4 -8.44 -3.82 -24.11
C PHE A 4 -9.69 -4.69 -23.97
N LYS A 5 -9.59 -5.95 -24.41
CA LYS A 5 -10.62 -6.97 -24.16
C LYS A 5 -10.53 -7.40 -22.69
N TRP A 6 -11.48 -6.96 -21.88
CA TRP A 6 -11.75 -7.51 -20.56
C TRP A 6 -12.28 -8.94 -20.72
N GLY A 7 -11.38 -9.90 -20.81
CA GLY A 7 -11.68 -11.31 -20.95
C GLY A 7 -10.90 -12.12 -19.94
N ILE A 8 -11.52 -12.39 -18.80
CA ILE A 8 -11.20 -13.50 -17.89
C ILE A 8 -9.86 -13.36 -17.14
N VAL A 9 -9.87 -12.59 -16.05
CA VAL A 9 -8.87 -12.73 -14.96
C VAL A 9 -9.56 -12.93 -13.59
N PRO A 10 -10.43 -13.96 -13.42
CA PRO A 10 -10.57 -14.54 -12.09
C PRO A 10 -10.62 -16.07 -12.18
N VAL A 11 -9.60 -16.72 -12.75
CA VAL A 11 -9.51 -18.20 -12.73
C VAL A 11 -8.14 -18.70 -12.25
N PHE A 12 -7.07 -17.90 -12.36
CA PHE A 12 -5.73 -18.31 -11.91
C PHE A 12 -5.46 -18.10 -10.40
N LEU A 13 -6.44 -17.64 -9.62
CA LEU A 13 -6.34 -17.48 -8.15
C LEU A 13 -7.11 -18.53 -7.36
N LEU A 14 -7.37 -19.71 -7.94
CA LEU A 14 -7.77 -20.90 -7.19
C LEU A 14 -6.54 -21.78 -6.92
N PRO A 15 -5.67 -21.47 -5.94
CA PRO A 15 -4.83 -22.51 -5.40
C PRO A 15 -5.76 -23.47 -4.64
N LEU A 16 -5.92 -24.65 -5.23
CA LEU A 16 -6.12 -25.95 -4.57
C LEU A 16 -6.48 -25.82 -3.08
N MET A 17 -7.77 -25.94 -2.79
CA MET A 17 -8.29 -26.14 -1.44
C MET A 17 -7.71 -27.44 -0.85
N LEU A 18 -6.60 -27.33 -0.14
CA LEU A 18 -6.27 -28.27 0.93
C LEU A 18 -6.89 -27.71 2.21
N SER A 19 -8.04 -28.26 2.58
CA SER A 19 -8.72 -27.97 3.83
C SER A 19 -7.91 -28.53 5.00
N TYR A 20 -6.99 -27.72 5.53
CA TYR A 20 -6.52 -27.90 6.90
C TYR A 20 -7.43 -27.07 7.82
N THR A 21 -8.09 -27.74 8.77
CA THR A 21 -8.85 -27.10 9.84
C THR A 21 -8.06 -27.20 11.13
N PRO A 22 -7.28 -26.18 11.50
CA PRO A 22 -6.73 -26.14 12.85
C PRO A 22 -7.86 -25.78 13.83
N SER A 23 -8.09 -26.68 14.78
CA SER A 23 -8.80 -26.43 16.02
C SER A 23 -8.20 -25.23 16.74
N GLY A 24 -9.02 -24.48 17.47
CA GLY A 24 -8.72 -23.16 18.01
C GLY A 24 -7.42 -23.02 18.82
N GLN A 25 -6.99 -21.75 18.94
CA GLN A 25 -5.76 -21.18 19.50
C GLN A 25 -4.64 -20.94 18.48
N ASP A 26 -4.35 -19.65 18.24
CA ASP A 26 -3.13 -19.06 17.66
C ASP A 26 -2.30 -19.94 16.69
N SER A 27 -2.99 -20.64 15.80
CA SER A 27 -2.36 -21.57 14.87
C SER A 27 -1.69 -20.81 13.74
N ALA A 28 -0.55 -21.32 13.30
CA ALA A 28 0.15 -20.78 12.15
C ALA A 28 -0.82 -20.64 10.96
N SER A 29 -0.75 -19.52 10.25
CA SER A 29 -1.60 -19.25 9.09
C SER A 29 -0.82 -18.58 7.98
N THR A 30 -1.23 -18.82 6.75
CA THR A 30 -0.66 -18.14 5.58
C THR A 30 -1.70 -17.23 5.00
N VAL A 31 -1.32 -15.99 4.72
CA VAL A 31 -2.19 -14.98 4.17
C VAL A 31 -1.63 -14.56 2.83
N VAL A 32 -2.44 -14.66 1.79
CA VAL A 32 -2.12 -14.12 0.47
C VAL A 32 -3.05 -12.94 0.22
N GLU A 33 -2.50 -11.78 -0.07
CA GLU A 33 -3.26 -10.57 -0.38
C GLU A 33 -2.92 -10.09 -1.78
N PHE A 34 -3.92 -9.68 -2.53
CA PHE A 34 -3.77 -9.02 -3.82
C PHE A 34 -4.57 -7.72 -3.80
N ALA A 35 -4.02 -6.64 -4.32
CA ALA A 35 -4.69 -5.36 -4.40
C ALA A 35 -4.34 -4.62 -5.68
N LEU A 36 -5.34 -3.89 -6.21
CA LEU A 36 -5.23 -2.97 -7.33
C LEU A 36 -5.67 -1.60 -6.86
N GLY A 37 -4.98 -0.56 -7.29
CA GLY A 37 -5.32 0.80 -6.95
C GLY A 37 -4.98 1.80 -8.03
N LYS A 38 -5.54 2.99 -7.87
CA LYS A 38 -5.34 4.13 -8.75
C LYS A 38 -5.42 5.41 -7.94
N GLY A 39 -4.66 6.42 -8.32
CA GLY A 39 -4.67 7.71 -7.65
C GLY A 39 -3.95 8.79 -8.43
N SER A 40 -3.69 9.89 -7.75
CA SER A 40 -2.82 10.97 -8.19
C SER A 40 -2.19 11.65 -6.98
N TYR A 41 -0.93 12.05 -7.10
CA TYR A 41 -0.26 12.92 -6.14
C TYR A 41 0.27 14.17 -6.84
N ALA A 42 0.53 15.22 -6.06
CA ALA A 42 1.08 16.46 -6.60
C ALA A 42 2.61 16.40 -6.58
N HIS A 43 3.24 16.53 -7.74
CA HIS A 43 4.66 16.86 -7.83
C HIS A 43 4.82 18.38 -7.74
N VAL A 44 5.33 18.85 -6.60
CA VAL A 44 5.47 20.27 -6.28
C VAL A 44 6.94 20.68 -6.31
N ASN A 45 7.28 21.56 -7.26
CA ASN A 45 8.60 22.16 -7.34
C ASN A 45 8.64 23.46 -6.57
N ARG A 46 9.62 23.57 -5.67
CA ARG A 46 9.81 24.75 -4.82
C ARG A 46 11.13 25.43 -5.17
N GLY A 47 11.11 26.75 -5.25
CA GLY A 47 12.32 27.54 -5.41
C GLY A 47 13.20 27.50 -4.17
N CYS A 48 14.40 28.08 -4.26
CA CYS A 48 15.33 28.19 -3.12
C CYS A 48 14.72 28.94 -1.91
N GLU A 49 13.72 29.78 -2.15
CA GLU A 49 12.97 30.52 -1.12
C GLU A 49 11.81 29.71 -0.50
N GLY A 50 11.59 28.47 -0.96
CA GLY A 50 10.48 27.61 -0.50
C GLY A 50 9.13 27.88 -1.18
N ASN A 51 9.04 28.93 -2.01
CA ASN A 51 7.85 29.26 -2.79
C ASN A 51 7.56 28.20 -3.85
N VAL A 52 6.28 27.85 -4.04
CA VAL A 52 5.83 26.92 -5.08
C VAL A 52 6.01 27.58 -6.44
N ILE A 53 6.88 27.01 -7.26
CA ILE A 53 7.11 27.45 -8.64
C ILE A 53 6.08 26.79 -9.56
N SER A 54 5.79 25.50 -9.32
CA SER A 54 4.84 24.73 -10.12
C SER A 54 4.36 23.51 -9.34
N ALA A 55 3.15 23.06 -9.68
CA ALA A 55 2.55 21.84 -9.15
C ALA A 55 1.89 21.10 -10.32
N THR A 56 2.29 19.85 -10.54
CA THR A 56 1.76 18.97 -11.59
C THR A 56 1.18 17.72 -10.95
N ASP A 57 0.03 17.27 -11.44
CA ASP A 57 -0.55 16.02 -10.97
C ASP A 57 0.20 14.84 -11.60
N VAL A 58 0.47 13.80 -10.81
CA VAL A 58 1.11 12.58 -11.29
C VAL A 58 0.15 11.43 -11.03
N PRO A 59 -0.72 11.10 -12.01
CA PRO A 59 -1.64 10.00 -11.87
C PRO A 59 -0.86 8.68 -11.87
N PHE A 60 -1.31 7.76 -11.02
CA PHE A 60 -0.68 6.45 -10.88
C PHE A 60 -1.70 5.31 -10.85
N GLU A 61 -1.25 4.14 -11.28
CA GLU A 61 -1.94 2.86 -11.16
C GLU A 61 -1.00 1.89 -10.45
N ASP A 62 -1.51 1.17 -9.45
CA ASP A 62 -0.70 0.32 -8.57
C ASP A 62 -1.32 -1.08 -8.47
N ALA A 63 -0.48 -2.11 -8.55
CA ALA A 63 -0.89 -3.50 -8.41
C ALA A 63 0.12 -4.22 -7.53
N ALA A 64 -0.36 -4.92 -6.51
CA ALA A 64 0.54 -5.56 -5.56
C ALA A 64 -0.01 -6.87 -5.01
N ILE A 65 0.90 -7.76 -4.67
CA ILE A 65 0.66 -9.05 -4.03
C ILE A 65 1.51 -9.15 -2.76
N SER A 66 0.97 -9.80 -1.74
CA SER A 66 1.75 -10.18 -0.57
C SER A 66 1.47 -11.62 -0.18
N VAL A 67 2.51 -12.28 0.33
CA VAL A 67 2.42 -13.60 0.96
C VAL A 67 3.05 -13.48 2.34
N GLU A 68 2.27 -13.77 3.36
CA GLU A 68 2.65 -13.59 4.75
C GLU A 68 2.37 -14.87 5.55
N ARG A 69 3.39 -15.40 6.21
CA ARG A 69 3.27 -16.49 7.16
C ARG A 69 3.25 -15.91 8.57
N ARG A 70 2.19 -16.21 9.31
CA ARG A 70 2.07 -15.93 10.75
C ARG A 70 2.32 -17.21 11.51
N ASN A 71 3.30 -17.21 12.39
CA ASN A 71 3.56 -18.25 13.38
C ASN A 71 3.82 -17.58 14.73
N PRO A 72 2.75 -17.15 15.45
CA PRO A 72 2.88 -16.30 16.62
C PRO A 72 3.93 -16.81 17.62
N PRO A 73 4.78 -15.92 18.15
CA PRO A 73 4.73 -14.48 17.98
C PRO A 73 5.44 -13.97 16.71
N VAL A 74 5.96 -14.85 15.85
CA VAL A 74 6.74 -14.46 14.67
C VAL A 74 5.83 -14.30 13.45
N LYS A 75 6.17 -13.35 12.58
CA LYS A 75 5.56 -13.14 11.28
C LYS A 75 6.68 -12.88 10.27
N TYR A 76 6.53 -13.39 9.07
CA TYR A 76 7.42 -13.03 7.96
C TYR A 76 6.66 -13.14 6.65
N GLY A 77 7.15 -12.43 5.65
CA GLY A 77 6.49 -12.40 4.37
C GLY A 77 7.28 -11.66 3.33
N ILE A 78 6.65 -11.56 2.16
CA ILE A 78 7.17 -10.81 1.04
C ILE A 78 6.00 -10.09 0.36
N LYS A 79 6.24 -8.84 -0.02
CA LYS A 79 5.33 -8.06 -0.84
C LYS A 79 6.04 -7.73 -2.13
N ALA A 80 5.31 -7.76 -3.23
CA ALA A 80 5.81 -7.32 -4.52
C ALA A 80 4.73 -6.54 -5.22
N GLY A 81 5.12 -5.57 -6.03
CA GLY A 81 4.15 -4.82 -6.81
C GLY A 81 4.78 -4.02 -7.93
N ILE A 82 3.90 -3.46 -8.73
CA ILE A 82 4.20 -2.65 -9.89
C ILE A 82 3.31 -1.41 -9.82
N SER A 83 3.92 -0.25 -10.04
CA SER A 83 3.22 1.02 -10.05
C SER A 83 3.60 1.79 -11.30
N HIS A 84 2.61 2.16 -12.08
CA HIS A 84 2.77 2.94 -13.30
C HIS A 84 2.37 4.39 -13.03
N PHE A 85 3.25 5.33 -13.36
CA PHE A 85 3.05 6.77 -13.24
C PHE A 85 2.95 7.34 -14.65
N ALA A 86 1.84 8.02 -14.96
CA ALA A 86 1.67 8.57 -16.30
C ALA A 86 2.49 9.87 -16.45
N ALA A 87 2.87 10.13 -17.70
CA ALA A 87 3.45 11.40 -18.09
C ALA A 87 2.37 12.50 -18.06
N GLU A 88 2.64 13.58 -17.34
CA GLU A 88 1.90 14.84 -17.43
C GLU A 88 2.83 16.01 -17.77
N LYS A 89 2.35 16.84 -18.70
CA LYS A 89 2.97 18.12 -19.04
C LYS A 89 2.48 19.17 -18.08
N GLY A 90 3.40 19.74 -17.31
CA GLY A 90 3.09 20.87 -16.42
C GLY A 90 2.57 22.07 -17.20
N GLU A 91 1.66 22.83 -16.58
CA GLU A 91 1.24 24.13 -17.10
C GLU A 91 2.47 25.06 -17.18
N GLY A 92 2.77 25.56 -18.38
CA GLY A 92 3.94 26.41 -18.64
C GLY A 92 5.10 25.74 -19.39
N GLY A 93 5.03 24.44 -19.70
CA GLY A 93 6.02 23.77 -20.58
C GLY A 93 7.39 23.52 -19.96
N PHE A 94 7.55 23.74 -18.66
CA PHE A 94 8.81 23.56 -17.93
C PHE A 94 8.97 22.17 -17.29
N ILE A 95 7.94 21.31 -17.31
CA ILE A 95 7.97 19.98 -16.70
C ILE A 95 7.36 18.98 -17.68
N ASP A 96 8.20 18.12 -18.25
CA ASP A 96 7.78 16.86 -18.87
C ASP A 96 8.08 15.76 -17.84
N THR A 97 7.06 15.25 -17.17
CA THR A 97 7.23 13.99 -16.42
C THR A 97 7.23 12.86 -17.43
N GLU A 98 8.27 12.03 -17.47
CA GLU A 98 8.25 10.83 -18.31
C GLU A 98 7.40 9.74 -17.64
N ALA A 99 6.65 9.00 -18.44
CA ALA A 99 5.87 7.87 -17.95
C ALA A 99 6.83 6.82 -17.38
N LYS A 100 6.58 6.39 -16.14
CA LYS A 100 7.53 5.61 -15.37
C LYS A 100 6.86 4.39 -14.77
N THR A 101 7.56 3.26 -14.80
CA THR A 101 7.08 2.02 -14.16
C THR A 101 8.06 1.62 -13.07
N VAL A 102 7.55 1.58 -11.84
CA VAL A 102 8.30 1.22 -10.64
C VAL A 102 7.87 -0.18 -10.21
N TYR A 103 8.85 -1.06 -10.04
CA TYR A 103 8.68 -2.36 -9.42
C TYR A 103 9.23 -2.31 -8.01
N PHE A 104 8.52 -2.91 -7.07
CA PHE A 104 9.02 -3.04 -5.70
C PHE A 104 9.01 -4.48 -5.21
N LEU A 105 9.96 -4.78 -4.33
CA LEU A 105 10.01 -6.00 -3.54
C LEU A 105 10.27 -5.63 -2.08
N ASN A 106 9.44 -6.14 -1.17
CA ASN A 106 9.53 -5.89 0.27
C ASN A 106 9.49 -7.20 1.05
N PRO A 107 10.62 -7.89 1.27
CA PRO A 107 10.72 -8.89 2.33
C PRO A 107 10.54 -8.22 3.69
N ASN A 108 9.66 -8.80 4.52
CA ASN A 108 9.43 -8.31 5.86
C ASN A 108 9.47 -9.43 6.91
N PHE A 109 9.80 -9.02 8.13
CA PHE A 109 9.85 -9.85 9.31
C PHE A 109 9.27 -9.05 10.47
N GLY A 110 8.51 -9.71 11.33
CA GLY A 110 7.84 -9.06 12.43
C GLY A 110 7.63 -9.95 13.64
N PHE A 111 7.40 -9.27 14.76
CA PHE A 111 6.99 -9.83 16.02
C PHE A 111 5.56 -9.35 16.30
N ASN A 112 4.60 -10.26 16.31
CA ASN A 112 3.18 -9.98 16.44
C ASN A 112 2.56 -10.85 17.53
N THR A 113 2.19 -10.19 18.62
CA THR A 113 1.44 -10.77 19.75
C THR A 113 0.00 -10.30 19.71
N ARG A 114 -0.80 -10.67 20.73
CA ARG A 114 -2.17 -10.17 20.87
C ARG A 114 -2.26 -8.64 21.02
N TYR A 115 -1.27 -8.02 21.67
CA TYR A 115 -1.32 -6.60 22.08
C TYR A 115 -0.23 -5.73 21.47
N LEU A 116 0.88 -6.31 21.07
CA LEU A 116 2.01 -5.59 20.48
C LEU A 116 2.36 -6.20 19.13
N GLY A 117 2.65 -5.35 18.16
CA GLY A 117 3.14 -5.73 16.85
C GLY A 117 4.29 -4.84 16.45
N ALA A 118 5.36 -5.42 15.93
CA ALA A 118 6.42 -4.72 15.24
C ALA A 118 6.74 -5.50 13.97
N ASP A 119 6.95 -4.80 12.87
CA ASP A 119 7.27 -5.35 11.56
C ASP A 119 8.36 -4.47 10.96
N LEU A 120 9.37 -5.09 10.37
CA LEU A 120 10.51 -4.45 9.74
C LEU A 120 10.74 -5.12 8.39
N GLY A 121 11.09 -4.34 7.39
CA GLY A 121 11.34 -4.84 6.05
C GLY A 121 12.22 -3.90 5.25
N LEU A 122 12.51 -4.30 4.01
CA LEU A 122 13.33 -3.52 3.09
C LEU A 122 12.62 -3.45 1.75
N ILE A 123 12.24 -2.26 1.30
CA ILE A 123 11.75 -2.03 -0.06
C ILE A 123 12.94 -1.87 -0.99
N LEU A 124 13.03 -2.77 -1.97
CA LEU A 124 13.88 -2.65 -3.14
C LEU A 124 13.05 -2.06 -4.27
N LEU A 125 13.43 -0.89 -4.78
CA LEU A 125 12.82 -0.26 -5.94
C LEU A 125 13.80 -0.30 -7.11
N ASN A 126 13.30 -0.60 -8.30
CA ASN A 126 14.09 -0.37 -9.52
C ASN A 126 14.31 1.12 -9.78
N ASP A 127 13.44 1.98 -9.25
CA ASP A 127 13.48 3.42 -9.45
C ASP A 127 12.60 4.16 -8.43
N PHE A 128 12.89 5.43 -8.16
CA PHE A 128 12.14 6.24 -7.20
C PHE A 128 11.08 7.09 -7.92
N PRO A 129 9.88 7.29 -7.35
CA PRO A 129 8.83 8.11 -7.96
C PRO A 129 9.10 9.63 -7.85
N ARG A 130 10.36 10.06 -7.66
CA ARG A 130 10.74 11.46 -7.76
C ARG A 130 11.19 11.77 -9.18
N VAL A 131 10.67 12.87 -9.69
CA VAL A 131 10.80 13.35 -11.08
C VAL A 131 12.12 14.10 -11.31
N ASP A 132 12.87 14.39 -10.25
CA ASP A 132 13.92 15.44 -10.28
C ASP A 132 15.33 14.94 -10.66
N ASP A 133 15.51 13.65 -10.93
CA ASP A 133 16.81 13.14 -11.39
C ASP A 133 16.82 13.11 -12.94
N GLN A 134 17.31 14.20 -13.56
CA GLN A 134 17.76 14.20 -14.97
C GLN A 134 18.91 13.20 -15.24
N ASP A 135 19.42 12.56 -14.20
CA ASP A 135 20.46 11.56 -14.26
C ASP A 135 19.81 10.18 -14.49
N GLN A 136 19.62 9.81 -15.77
CA GLN A 136 19.01 8.55 -16.26
C GLN A 136 19.74 7.26 -15.85
N THR A 137 20.57 7.29 -14.81
CA THR A 137 21.09 6.06 -14.22
C THR A 137 19.97 5.42 -13.40
N HIS A 138 19.49 4.25 -13.86
CA HIS A 138 18.60 3.36 -13.11
C HIS A 138 19.23 2.98 -11.76
N LYS A 139 19.13 3.87 -10.78
CA LYS A 139 19.61 3.66 -9.43
C LYS A 139 18.58 2.76 -8.75
N LYS A 140 19.01 1.60 -8.29
CA LYS A 140 18.19 0.77 -7.40
C LYS A 140 18.12 1.46 -6.05
N TYR A 141 16.93 1.72 -5.56
CA TYR A 141 16.74 2.33 -4.25
C TYR A 141 16.43 1.25 -3.22
N LEU A 142 17.06 1.37 -2.04
CA LEU A 142 16.82 0.52 -0.89
C LEU A 142 16.25 1.40 0.22
N LEU A 143 15.03 1.12 0.66
CA LEU A 143 14.34 1.85 1.72
C LEU A 143 14.01 0.92 2.88
N SER A 144 14.28 1.35 4.11
CA SER A 144 13.79 0.65 5.28
C SER A 144 12.29 0.87 5.45
N THR A 145 11.58 -0.19 5.81
CA THR A 145 10.15 -0.16 6.09
C THR A 145 9.87 -0.74 7.46
N GLY A 146 8.71 -0.38 8.02
CA GLY A 146 8.23 -1.03 9.22
C GLY A 146 6.82 -0.61 9.59
N GLU A 147 6.24 -1.34 10.53
CA GLU A 147 4.99 -0.98 11.18
C GLU A 147 5.08 -1.36 12.66
N PHE A 148 4.67 -0.44 13.53
CA PHE A 148 4.50 -0.67 14.94
C PHE A 148 3.02 -0.57 15.30
N ARG A 149 2.59 -1.42 16.23
CA ARG A 149 1.21 -1.54 16.67
C ARG A 149 1.13 -1.73 18.17
N VAL A 150 0.25 -0.98 18.83
CA VAL A 150 -0.12 -1.17 20.24
C VAL A 150 -1.63 -1.27 20.37
N GLY A 151 -2.09 -2.32 21.02
CA GLY A 151 -3.51 -2.62 21.23
C GLY A 151 -3.92 -3.98 20.65
N SER A 152 -5.20 -4.29 20.83
CA SER A 152 -5.76 -5.61 20.56
C SER A 152 -6.20 -5.76 19.10
N LEU A 153 -5.69 -6.79 18.42
CA LEU A 153 -6.20 -7.23 17.11
C LEU A 153 -7.69 -7.62 17.13
N ARG A 154 -8.26 -7.89 18.31
CA ARG A 154 -9.66 -8.30 18.48
C ARG A 154 -10.61 -7.14 18.77
N SER A 155 -10.07 -5.95 19.08
CA SER A 155 -10.86 -4.79 19.48
C SER A 155 -10.38 -3.57 18.70
N TRP A 156 -9.43 -2.82 19.24
CA TRP A 156 -8.85 -1.66 18.61
C TRP A 156 -7.34 -1.61 18.87
N TYR A 157 -6.61 -0.91 18.01
CA TYR A 157 -5.18 -0.68 18.17
C TYR A 157 -4.75 0.63 17.51
N PHE A 158 -3.70 1.26 18.04
CA PHE A 158 -2.95 2.30 17.36
C PHE A 158 -1.85 1.68 16.53
N PHE A 159 -1.53 2.31 15.40
CA PHE A 159 -0.42 1.90 14.56
C PHE A 159 0.32 3.10 13.97
N PHE A 160 1.61 2.89 13.72
CA PHE A 160 2.48 3.78 12.99
C PHE A 160 3.29 2.94 12.01
N GLY A 161 3.43 3.33 10.76
CA GLY A 161 4.19 2.56 9.78
C GLY A 161 4.73 3.40 8.65
N VAL A 162 5.78 2.89 8.03
CA VAL A 162 6.45 3.45 6.86
C VAL A 162 6.70 2.33 5.85
N GLY A 163 6.25 2.49 4.61
CA GLY A 163 6.49 1.58 3.49
C GLY A 163 5.89 0.18 3.65
N ASN A 164 4.91 -0.02 4.54
CA ASN A 164 4.33 -1.34 4.79
C ASN A 164 2.91 -1.51 4.22
N ASN A 165 2.40 -0.52 3.47
CA ASN A 165 1.06 -0.57 2.88
C ASN A 165 1.01 -1.43 1.62
N LEU A 166 -0.21 -1.86 1.27
CA LEU A 166 -0.53 -2.60 0.05
C LEU A 166 -1.88 -2.08 -0.47
N PRO A 167 -1.97 -1.54 -1.70
CA PRO A 167 -0.86 -1.15 -2.57
C PRO A 167 0.04 -0.08 -1.94
N LEU A 168 1.26 0.11 -2.45
CA LEU A 168 2.29 0.92 -1.79
C LEU A 168 1.96 2.42 -1.78
N PHE A 169 1.37 2.92 -2.87
CA PHE A 169 1.18 4.36 -3.08
C PHE A 169 -0.20 4.88 -2.69
N VAL A 170 -1.22 4.01 -2.67
CA VAL A 170 -2.61 4.41 -2.46
C VAL A 170 -2.84 5.09 -1.12
N THR A 171 -2.47 4.45 -0.01
CA THR A 171 -2.71 5.00 1.34
C THR A 171 -1.55 5.83 1.86
N GLY A 172 -0.59 6.17 0.99
CA GLY A 172 0.68 6.77 1.38
C GLY A 172 1.66 5.73 1.93
N MET A 173 2.93 6.10 2.00
CA MET A 173 3.99 5.24 2.50
C MET A 173 4.16 5.43 4.01
N GLY A 174 4.01 6.64 4.54
CA GLY A 174 3.97 6.89 5.99
C GLY A 174 2.53 6.98 6.48
N ASN A 175 2.17 6.24 7.53
CA ASN A 175 0.84 6.28 8.15
C ASN A 175 0.92 6.23 9.68
N LEU A 176 0.13 7.07 10.34
CA LEU A 176 -0.14 7.05 11.77
C LEU A 176 -1.65 7.01 11.96
N GLY A 177 -2.15 6.05 12.74
CA GLY A 177 -3.59 5.87 12.82
C GLY A 177 -4.10 4.96 13.91
N VAL A 178 -5.41 4.74 13.85
CA VAL A 178 -6.15 3.84 14.72
C VAL A 178 -6.92 2.84 13.87
N ALA A 179 -7.02 1.62 14.36
CA ALA A 179 -7.85 0.59 13.78
C ALA A 179 -8.85 0.09 14.82
N ALA A 180 -10.08 -0.16 14.39
CA ALA A 180 -11.14 -0.67 15.25
C ALA A 180 -11.95 -1.74 14.52
N ARG A 181 -12.28 -2.80 15.25
CA ARG A 181 -13.19 -3.84 14.78
C ARG A 181 -14.60 -3.26 14.74
N VAL A 182 -15.19 -3.19 13.55
CA VAL A 182 -16.53 -2.61 13.33
C VAL A 182 -17.62 -3.67 13.15
N SER A 183 -17.26 -4.95 12.98
CA SER A 183 -18.25 -6.02 12.88
C SER A 183 -17.89 -7.26 13.69
N ARG A 184 -18.93 -8.00 14.14
CA ARG A 184 -18.76 -9.30 14.81
C ARG A 184 -18.09 -10.34 13.92
N LYS A 185 -18.23 -10.22 12.60
CA LYS A 185 -17.58 -11.08 11.60
C LYS A 185 -16.08 -10.80 11.42
N GLY A 186 -15.55 -9.79 12.12
CA GLY A 186 -14.12 -9.48 12.12
C GLY A 186 -13.69 -8.40 11.15
N SER A 187 -14.62 -7.56 10.66
CA SER A 187 -14.26 -6.39 9.85
C SER A 187 -13.45 -5.39 10.68
N MET A 188 -12.36 -4.90 10.11
CA MET A 188 -11.47 -3.92 10.71
C MET A 188 -11.49 -2.65 9.88
N LEU A 189 -11.84 -1.52 10.50
CA LEU A 189 -11.72 -0.19 9.93
C LEU A 189 -10.42 0.42 10.44
N ARG A 190 -9.55 0.89 9.55
CA ARG A 190 -8.34 1.65 9.85
C ARG A 190 -8.53 3.08 9.35
N LEU A 191 -8.23 4.04 10.19
CA LEU A 191 -8.17 5.46 9.88
C LEU A 191 -6.75 5.92 10.17
N ALA A 192 -6.13 6.62 9.24
CA ALA A 192 -4.79 7.15 9.43
C ALA A 192 -4.64 8.52 8.80
N ILE A 193 -3.66 9.25 9.31
CA ILE A 193 -3.04 10.35 8.61
C ILE A 193 -1.70 9.86 8.09
N GLY A 194 -1.34 10.30 6.90
CA GLY A 194 -0.15 9.84 6.24
C GLY A 194 0.45 10.89 5.33
N GLY A 195 1.49 10.46 4.63
CA GLY A 195 2.18 11.27 3.65
C GLY A 195 3.15 10.40 2.85
N PHE A 196 3.75 11.01 1.83
CA PHE A 196 4.67 10.39 0.87
C PHE A 196 4.02 9.25 0.05
N PRO A 197 4.07 9.25 -1.29
CA PRO A 197 4.71 10.22 -2.17
C PRO A 197 3.99 11.57 -2.19
N TYR A 198 2.82 11.65 -1.57
CA TYR A 198 2.04 12.85 -1.39
C TYR A 198 2.85 14.00 -0.78
N ASP A 199 2.71 15.18 -1.36
CA ASP A 199 3.35 16.40 -0.90
C ASP A 199 2.63 16.99 0.33
N GLY A 200 1.34 16.72 0.46
CA GLY A 200 0.51 17.09 1.61
C GLY A 200 0.32 15.98 2.64
N THR A 201 -0.32 16.35 3.74
CA THR A 201 -0.90 15.39 4.69
C THR A 201 -2.14 14.78 4.05
N VAL A 202 -2.23 13.45 4.09
CA VAL A 202 -3.33 12.69 3.51
C VAL A 202 -4.09 11.97 4.61
N PHE A 203 -5.42 12.02 4.56
CA PHE A 203 -6.28 11.17 5.37
C PHE A 203 -6.54 9.88 4.62
N SER A 204 -6.20 8.74 5.22
CA SER A 204 -6.44 7.42 4.66
C SER A 204 -7.43 6.62 5.49
N LEU A 205 -8.25 5.86 4.77
CA LEU A 205 -9.24 4.93 5.30
C LEU A 205 -9.01 3.58 4.65
N ARG A 206 -9.03 2.52 5.45
CA ARG A 206 -8.98 1.14 4.95
C ARG A 206 -9.99 0.29 5.69
N ASN A 207 -10.74 -0.55 4.98
CA ASN A 207 -11.69 -1.47 5.56
C ASN A 207 -11.50 -2.88 5.01
N ASP A 208 -11.40 -3.84 5.94
CA ASP A 208 -11.44 -5.27 5.63
C ASP A 208 -12.87 -5.78 5.78
N PHE A 209 -13.50 -6.23 4.69
CA PHE A 209 -14.84 -6.82 4.71
C PHE A 209 -14.77 -8.37 4.65
N PRO A 210 -15.16 -9.10 5.70
CA PRO A 210 -15.13 -10.57 5.70
C PRO A 210 -16.26 -11.14 4.84
N VAL A 211 -15.91 -11.78 3.73
CA VAL A 211 -16.85 -12.56 2.90
C VAL A 211 -17.04 -13.95 3.52
N SER A 212 -15.96 -14.54 4.02
CA SER A 212 -15.97 -15.81 4.76
C SER A 212 -14.90 -15.80 5.86
N HIS A 213 -14.72 -16.91 6.57
CA HIS A 213 -13.62 -17.07 7.53
C HIS A 213 -12.23 -17.09 6.89
N ARG A 214 -12.15 -17.28 5.57
CA ARG A 214 -10.91 -17.36 4.80
C ARG A 214 -10.73 -16.22 3.82
N VAL A 215 -11.81 -15.60 3.35
CA VAL A 215 -11.77 -14.59 2.28
C VAL A 215 -12.27 -13.26 2.80
N PHE A 216 -11.46 -12.23 2.58
CA PHE A 216 -11.76 -10.85 2.93
C PHE A 216 -11.60 -9.98 1.68
N LEU A 217 -12.48 -9.01 1.51
CA LEU A 217 -12.30 -7.93 0.56
C LEU A 217 -11.66 -6.75 1.26
N ASP A 218 -10.74 -6.09 0.59
CA ASP A 218 -10.05 -4.90 1.07
C ASP A 218 -10.51 -3.71 0.26
N PHE A 219 -10.87 -2.63 0.94
CA PHE A 219 -11.11 -1.33 0.32
C PHE A 219 -10.23 -0.31 1.02
N SER A 220 -9.48 0.45 0.26
CA SER A 220 -8.74 1.57 0.82
C SER A 220 -8.92 2.83 -0.02
N GLY A 221 -8.84 3.96 0.66
CA GLY A 221 -8.98 5.28 0.09
C GLY A 221 -8.08 6.25 0.83
N ALA A 222 -7.57 7.24 0.13
CA ALA A 222 -6.78 8.30 0.70
C ALA A 222 -7.13 9.60 -0.01
N VAL A 223 -7.19 10.69 0.74
CA VAL A 223 -7.44 12.04 0.21
C VAL A 223 -6.64 13.07 0.99
N GLY A 224 -5.99 13.97 0.28
CA GLY A 224 -5.24 15.07 0.84
C GLY A 224 -5.32 16.29 -0.07
N HIS A 225 -4.95 17.44 0.49
CA HIS A 225 -4.89 18.67 -0.28
C HIS A 225 -3.77 19.54 0.27
N ARG A 226 -2.93 20.06 -0.63
CA ARG A 226 -1.95 21.10 -0.32
C ARG A 226 -1.94 22.17 -1.40
N GLU A 227 -1.39 21.83 -2.56
CA GLU A 227 -1.45 22.68 -3.76
C GLU A 227 -2.49 22.16 -4.76
N ARG A 228 -2.53 20.84 -4.93
CA ARG A 228 -3.53 20.13 -5.73
C ARG A 228 -4.25 19.07 -4.91
N LEU A 229 -5.32 18.51 -5.46
CA LEU A 229 -6.05 17.40 -4.83
C LEU A 229 -5.25 16.13 -5.00
N GLU A 230 -4.87 15.51 -3.90
CA GLU A 230 -4.17 14.24 -3.87
C GLU A 230 -5.13 13.15 -3.44
N TYR A 231 -5.13 12.02 -4.14
CA TYR A 231 -6.04 10.94 -3.81
C TYR A 231 -5.52 9.58 -4.25
N GLY A 232 -6.03 8.54 -3.62
CA GLY A 232 -5.79 7.17 -4.03
C GLY A 232 -6.93 6.27 -3.59
N PHE A 233 -7.28 5.28 -4.39
CA PHE A 233 -8.27 4.26 -4.06
C PHE A 233 -7.73 2.90 -4.42
N SER A 234 -8.01 1.88 -3.60
CA SER A 234 -7.71 0.49 -3.94
C SER A 234 -8.84 -0.44 -3.59
N ILE A 235 -8.89 -1.53 -4.34
CA ILE A 235 -9.67 -2.71 -4.03
C ILE A 235 -8.75 -3.92 -4.03
N GLY A 236 -8.96 -4.82 -3.08
CA GLY A 236 -8.17 -6.02 -2.95
C GLY A 236 -8.94 -7.19 -2.38
N SER A 237 -8.24 -8.31 -2.29
CA SER A 237 -8.72 -9.50 -1.61
C SER A 237 -7.60 -10.12 -0.79
N ARG A 238 -7.96 -10.70 0.34
CA ARG A 238 -7.06 -11.40 1.24
C ARG A 238 -7.61 -12.79 1.51
N ILE A 239 -6.79 -13.79 1.26
CA ILE A 239 -7.12 -15.21 1.45
C ILE A 239 -6.24 -15.77 2.56
N LYS A 240 -6.87 -16.39 3.55
CA LYS A 240 -6.22 -17.05 4.68
C LYS A 240 -6.30 -18.57 4.51
N PHE A 241 -5.13 -19.21 4.57
CA PHE A 241 -4.90 -20.65 4.59
C PHE A 241 -4.51 -21.09 6.01
#